data_AF-A0A3D3EZJ5-F1
#
_entry.id   AF-A0A3D3EZJ5-F1
#
_cell.length_a   1.000
_cell.length_b   1.000
_cell.length_c   1.000
_cell.angle_alpha   90.00
_cell.angle_beta   90.00
_cell.angle_gamma   90.00
#
_symmetry.space_group_name_H-M   'P 1'
#
loop_
_entity.id
_entity.type
_entity.pdbx_description
1 polymer ?
#
loop_
_entity_poly.entity_id
_entity_poly.type
_entity_poly.pdbx_seq_one_letter_code
_entity_poly.pdbx_strand_id
1 'polypeptide(L)' 'MKLAIAGDHAGFSLKEEIKMAFPQYDFVDFGTHSSDSMDYPDAGYPAARAVA' A
#
# COMPACT_ATOMS: atom_id res chain seq x y z
N MET A 1 15.76 -5.34 2.74
CA MET A 1 14.73 -4.92 3.72
C MET A 1 13.46 -4.67 2.92
N LYS A 2 12.32 -5.20 3.36
CA LYS A 2 11.04 -5.01 2.67
C LYS A 2 10.21 -3.94 3.38
N LEU A 3 9.54 -3.09 2.63
CA LEU A 3 8.63 -2.06 3.15
C LEU A 3 7.19 -2.46 2.85
N ALA A 4 6.37 -2.64 3.89
CA ALA A 4 4.93 -2.80 3.70
C ALA A 4 4.32 -1.44 3.33
N ILE A 5 3.47 -1.42 2.32
CA ILE A 5 2.69 -0.23 1.94
C ILE A 5 1.24 -0.63 1.72
N ALA A 6 0.33 0.22 2.19
CA ALA A 6 -1.10 0.05 2.04
C ALA A 6 -1.82 1.41 2.02
N GLY A 7 -3.02 1.43 1.48
CA GLY A 7 -3.93 2.58 1.47
C GLY A 7 -5.31 2.16 0.97
N ASP A 8 -6.29 3.06 1.01
CA ASP A 8 -7.58 2.85 0.37
C ASP A 8 -7.64 3.51 -1.01
N HIS A 9 -8.83 3.50 -1.61
CA HIS A 9 -9.13 4.10 -2.90
C HIS A 9 -8.75 5.59 -3.01
N ALA A 10 -8.90 6.36 -1.92
CA ALA A 10 -8.51 7.76 -1.89
C ALA A 10 -6.98 7.93 -1.91
N GLY A 11 -6.24 6.99 -1.33
CA GLY A 11 -4.78 6.98 -1.29
C GLY A 11 -4.08 6.32 -2.49
N PHE A 12 -4.82 5.73 -3.44
CA PHE A 12 -4.24 4.89 -4.50
C PHE A 12 -3.18 5.62 -5.35
N SER A 13 -3.49 6.80 -5.90
CA SER A 13 -2.55 7.55 -6.77
C SER A 13 -1.25 7.86 -6.06
N LEU A 14 -1.33 8.39 -4.84
CA LEU A 14 -0.16 8.74 -4.05
C LEU A 14 0.67 7.50 -3.67
N LYS A 15 0.02 6.37 -3.36
CA LYS A 15 0.71 5.10 -3.09
C LYS A 15 1.54 4.66 -4.29
N GLU A 16 0.98 4.73 -5.50
CA GLU A 16 1.72 4.39 -6.72
C GLU A 16 2.87 5.37 -6.99
N GLU A 17 2.66 6.68 -6.78
CA GLU A 17 3.71 7.71 -6.88
C GLU A 17 4.86 7.47 -5.91
N ILE A 18 4.57 7.08 -4.66
CA ILE A 18 5.60 6.75 -3.66
C ILE A 18 6.43 5.54 -4.14
N LYS A 19 5.80 4.47 -4.62
CA LYS A 19 6.54 3.30 -5.14
C LYS A 19 7.46 3.68 -6.31
N MET A 20 6.98 4.54 -7.21
CA MET A 20 7.78 5.03 -8.34
C MET A 20 8.91 5.97 -7.92
N ALA A 21 8.70 6.79 -6.90
CA ALA A 21 9.71 7.75 -6.40
C ALA A 21 10.87 7.07 -5.65
N PHE A 22 10.64 5.86 -5.10
CA PHE A 22 11.65 5.13 -4.35
C PHE A 22 11.88 3.70 -4.89
N PRO A 23 12.32 3.55 -6.16
CA PRO A 23 12.48 2.25 -6.80
C PRO A 23 13.59 1.37 -6.18
N GLN A 24 14.45 1.95 -5.35
CA GLN A 24 15.50 1.25 -4.62
C GLN A 24 14.99 0.41 -3.45
N TYR A 25 13.74 0.61 -3.01
CA TYR A 25 13.13 -0.18 -1.94
C TYR A 25 12.24 -1.29 -2.51
N ASP A 26 12.26 -2.44 -1.84
CA ASP A 26 11.37 -3.56 -2.15
C ASP A 26 10.05 -3.38 -1.38
N PHE A 27 9.02 -2.92 -2.09
CA PHE A 27 7.68 -2.72 -1.53
C PHE A 27 6.84 -3.99 -1.60
N VAL A 28 6.23 -4.36 -0.48
CA VAL A 28 5.13 -5.33 -0.45
C VAL A 28 3.83 -4.54 -0.36
N ASP A 29 3.08 -4.51 -1.46
CA ASP A 29 1.85 -3.74 -1.60
C ASP A 29 0.65 -4.60 -1.18
N PHE A 30 0.00 -4.23 -0.09
CA PHE A 30 -1.18 -4.91 0.45
C PHE A 30 -2.50 -4.32 -0.04
N GLY A 31 -2.43 -3.37 -0.99
CA GLY A 31 -3.58 -2.73 -1.61
C GLY A 31 -3.83 -1.32 -1.07
N THR A 32 -4.84 -0.61 -1.56
CA THR A 32 -5.69 -0.97 -2.72
C THR A 32 -4.89 -1.08 -4.02
N HIS A 33 -5.41 -1.79 -5.02
CA HIS A 33 -4.80 -1.90 -6.35
C HIS A 33 -5.59 -1.16 -7.44
N SER A 34 -6.61 -0.41 -7.05
CA SER A 34 -7.38 0.46 -7.94
C SER A 34 -7.94 1.66 -7.18
N SER A 35 -8.47 2.62 -7.93
CA SER A 35 -9.26 3.73 -7.39
C SER A 35 -10.71 3.36 -7.09
N ASP A 36 -11.07 2.08 -7.17
CA ASP A 36 -12.43 1.63 -6.87
C ASP A 36 -12.66 1.67 -5.36
N SER A 37 -13.86 2.10 -4.95
CA SER A 37 -14.21 2.24 -3.55
C SER A 37 -13.99 0.93 -2.77
N MET A 38 -13.28 1.03 -1.66
CA MET A 38 -13.01 -0.05 -0.73
C MET A 38 -12.72 0.50 0.67
N ASP A 39 -12.81 -0.38 1.67
CA ASP A 39 -12.56 -0.03 3.07
C ASP A 39 -11.08 -0.18 3.42
N TYR A 40 -10.50 0.87 4.01
CA TYR A 40 -9.08 0.89 4.37
C TYR A 40 -8.60 -0.28 5.28
N PRO A 41 -9.39 -0.86 6.20
CA PRO A 41 -8.93 -1.96 7.05
C PRO A 41 -8.54 -3.21 6.27
N ASP A 42 -9.16 -3.45 5.11
CA ASP A 42 -8.89 -4.63 4.28
C ASP A 42 -7.45 -4.66 3.76
N ALA A 43 -6.85 -3.49 3.52
CA ALA A 43 -5.45 -3.34 3.14
C ALA A 43 -4.55 -3.05 4.38
N GLY A 44 -5.02 -2.21 5.31
CA GLY A 44 -4.22 -1.76 6.45
C GLY A 44 -3.93 -2.84 7.48
N TYR A 45 -4.89 -3.70 7.79
CA TYR A 45 -4.72 -4.79 8.76
C TYR A 45 -3.68 -5.84 8.30
N PRO A 46 -3.75 -6.42 7.08
CA PRO A 46 -2.72 -7.35 6.64
C PRO A 46 -1.33 -6.71 6.54
N ALA A 47 -1.23 -5.44 6.15
CA ALA A 47 0.03 -4.71 6.15
C ALA A 47 0.63 -4.59 7.56
N ALA A 48 -0.17 -4.19 8.55
CA ALA A 48 0.27 -4.10 9.94
C ALA A 48 0.69 -5.47 10.50
N ARG A 49 -0.07 -6.53 10.19
CA ARG A 49 0.24 -7.91 10.58
C ARG A 49 1.53 -8.46 9.96
N ALA A 50 1.95 -7.95 8.80
CA ALA A 50 3.19 -8.36 8.16
C ALA A 50 4.44 -7.73 8.81
N VAL A 51 4.28 -6.70 9.63
CA VAL A 51 5.37 -5.95 10.29
C VAL A 51 5.52 -6.31 11.77
N ALA A 52 4.43 -6.69 12.45
CA ALA A 52 4.40 -7.07 13.87
C ALA A 52 5.26 -8.32 14.16
#